data_AF-A0A2V9QN36-F1
#
_entry.id   AF-A0A2V9QN36-F1
#
_cell.length_a   1.000
_cell.length_b   1.000
_cell.length_c   1.000
_cell.angle_alpha   90.00
_cell.angle_beta   90.00
_cell.angle_gamma   90.00
#
_symmetry.space_group_name_H-M   'P 1'
#
loop_
_entity.id
_entity.type
_entity.pdbx_description
1 polymer ?
#
loop_
_entity_poly.entity_id
_entity_poly.type
_entity_poly.pdbx_seq_one_letter_code
_entity_poly.pdbx_strand_id
1 'polypeptide(L)'
;MGEHYCPRCKTVLLAETDHDRKIRFFLCSNCSRRYALEPGKALTSRWLEAVTLPLHEVYPYEAPIEQAARIAQKFVSQFSTEELDWIVEEIRLELDDPTQQVRDALDCKASEVALRHYLFSFCEHVERLRSMS
;
A
#
# COMPACT_ATOMS: atom_id res chain seq x y z
N MET A 1 15.79 -20.79 6.87
CA MET A 1 14.94 -19.60 6.96
C MET A 1 15.82 -18.40 6.67
N GLY A 2 15.43 -17.54 5.72
CA GLY A 2 16.20 -16.33 5.42
C GLY A 2 15.90 -15.24 6.43
N GLU A 3 16.92 -14.47 6.78
CA GLU A 3 16.75 -13.20 7.51
C GLU A 3 16.10 -12.18 6.55
N HIS A 4 15.04 -11.52 7.02
CA HIS A 4 14.37 -10.46 6.26
C HIS A 4 14.51 -9.14 7.01
N TYR A 5 15.01 -8.12 6.33
CA TYR A 5 15.13 -6.77 6.87
C TYR A 5 13.95 -5.92 6.40
N CYS A 6 13.50 -4.99 7.24
CA CYS A 6 12.42 -4.08 6.91
C CYS A 6 12.81 -3.23 5.69
N PRO A 7 12.07 -3.28 4.58
CA PRO A 7 12.37 -2.50 3.38
C PRO A 7 12.48 -0.99 3.64
N ARG A 8 11.68 -0.46 4.58
CA ARG A 8 11.68 0.95 4.96
C ARG A 8 12.85 1.34 5.87
N CYS A 9 13.06 0.59 6.96
CA CYS A 9 14.13 0.89 7.92
C CYS A 9 15.51 0.44 7.43
N LYS A 10 15.57 -0.48 6.47
CA LYS A 10 16.75 -1.06 5.81
C LYS A 10 17.64 -1.92 6.71
N THR A 11 17.76 -1.59 7.99
CA THR A 11 18.66 -2.24 8.96
C THR A 11 17.96 -3.05 10.04
N VAL A 12 16.63 -2.93 10.16
CA VAL A 12 15.86 -3.58 11.22
C VAL A 12 15.44 -4.97 10.76
N LEU A 13 15.85 -6.01 11.49
CA LEU A 13 15.40 -7.38 11.26
C LEU A 13 13.91 -7.50 11.57
N LEU A 14 13.17 -8.12 10.66
CA LEU A 14 11.74 -8.35 10.82
C LEU A 14 11.47 -9.53 11.75
N ALA A 15 10.53 -9.34 12.66
CA ALA A 15 10.00 -10.42 13.50
C ALA A 15 8.89 -11.14 12.73
N GLU A 16 9.01 -12.46 12.53
CA GLU A 16 7.90 -13.27 12.03
C GLU A 16 6.80 -13.34 13.09
N THR A 17 5.59 -12.92 12.72
CA THR A 17 4.46 -12.86 13.66
C THR A 17 3.56 -14.07 13.56
N ASP A 18 3.34 -14.57 12.34
CA ASP A 18 2.46 -15.72 12.08
C ASP A 18 2.65 -16.25 10.64
N HIS A 19 1.95 -17.32 10.30
CA HIS A 19 1.86 -17.86 8.94
C HIS A 19 0.43 -18.33 8.62
N ASP A 20 0.01 -18.15 7.36
CA ASP A 20 -1.22 -18.75 6.84
C ASP A 20 -0.89 -19.57 5.59
N ARG A 21 -1.14 -20.88 5.66
CA ARG A 21 -0.78 -21.88 4.63
C ARG A 21 0.70 -21.85 4.27
N LYS A 22 1.06 -21.01 3.29
CA LYS A 22 2.43 -20.84 2.81
C LYS A 22 2.92 -19.38 2.88
N ILE A 23 2.07 -18.47 3.34
CA ILE A 23 2.35 -17.04 3.45
C ILE A 23 2.91 -16.79 4.83
N ARG A 24 4.07 -16.15 4.91
CA ARG A 24 4.70 -15.75 6.18
C ARG A 24 4.44 -14.28 6.43
N PHE A 25 4.10 -13.92 7.66
CA PHE A 25 3.82 -12.55 8.07
C PHE A 25 4.89 -12.01 8.99
N PHE A 26 5.21 -10.74 8.81
CA PHE A 26 6.29 -10.08 9.52
C PHE A 26 5.89 -8.73 10.06
N LEU A 27 6.55 -8.30 11.13
CA LEU A 27 6.42 -6.99 11.75
C LEU A 27 7.80 -6.35 11.94
N CYS A 28 7.92 -5.09 11.56
CA CYS A 28 9.07 -4.26 11.92
C CYS A 28 8.86 -3.67 13.32
N SER A 29 9.78 -3.93 14.24
CA SER A 29 9.71 -3.38 15.61
C SER A 29 9.97 -1.87 15.69
N ASN A 30 10.56 -1.27 14.66
CA ASN A 30 10.89 0.16 14.65
C ASN A 30 9.77 1.03 14.04
N CYS A 31 9.24 0.64 12.87
CA CYS A 31 8.23 1.43 12.17
C CYS A 31 6.83 0.80 12.17
N SER A 32 6.64 -0.31 12.90
CA SER A 32 5.38 -1.03 13.06
C SER A 32 4.71 -1.54 11.77
N ARG A 33 5.37 -1.40 10.61
CA ARG A 33 4.86 -1.89 9.33
C ARG A 33 4.81 -3.40 9.28
N ARG A 34 3.76 -3.91 8.64
CA ARG A 34 3.50 -5.34 8.46
C ARG A 34 3.78 -5.75 7.04
N TYR A 35 4.41 -6.91 6.89
CA TYR A 35 4.78 -7.46 5.60
C TYR A 35 4.26 -8.89 5.43
N ALA A 36 4.09 -9.30 4.18
CA ALA A 36 3.73 -10.65 3.79
C ALA A 36 4.76 -11.18 2.78
N LEU A 37 5.08 -12.47 2.88
CA LEU A 37 5.93 -13.17 1.93
C LEU A 37 5.22 -14.45 1.47
N GLU A 38 4.80 -14.46 0.21
CA GLU A 38 4.30 -15.67 -0.45
C GLU A 38 5.46 -16.47 -1.07
N PRO A 39 5.31 -17.79 -1.25
CA PRO A 39 6.34 -18.60 -1.90
C PRO A 39 6.62 -18.14 -3.32
N GLY A 40 7.88 -17.80 -3.60
CA GLY A 40 8.31 -17.35 -4.93
C GLY A 40 8.00 -15.88 -5.25
N LYS A 41 7.41 -15.12 -4.32
CA LYS A 41 7.21 -13.67 -4.45
C LYS A 41 8.22 -12.88 -3.63
N ALA A 42 8.31 -11.58 -3.89
CA ALA A 42 9.04 -10.64 -3.05
C ALA A 42 8.26 -10.36 -1.75
N LEU A 43 8.97 -9.83 -0.75
CA LEU A 43 8.35 -9.32 0.46
C LEU A 43 7.55 -8.05 0.12
N THR A 44 6.27 -8.02 0.44
CA THR A 44 5.38 -6.87 0.20
C THR A 44 4.68 -6.43 1.48
N SER A 45 4.12 -5.23 1.50
CA SER A 45 3.21 -4.77 2.54
C SER A 45 2.04 -5.73 2.65
N ARG A 46 1.61 -5.99 3.88
CA ARG A 46 0.45 -6.84 4.14
C ARG A 46 -0.81 -6.24 3.47
N TRP A 47 -1.74 -7.11 3.08
CA TRP A 47 -3.05 -6.68 2.59
C TRP A 47 -3.78 -5.83 3.63
N LEU A 48 -4.58 -4.88 3.14
CA LEU A 48 -5.32 -3.89 3.93
C LEU A 48 -4.44 -2.90 4.71
N GLU A 49 -3.16 -2.79 4.36
CA GLU A 49 -2.30 -1.66 4.77
C GLU A 49 -2.53 -0.45 3.85
N ALA A 50 -2.18 0.76 4.32
CA ALA A 50 -2.46 2.04 3.67
C ALA A 50 -2.27 2.07 2.14
N VAL A 51 -1.12 1.57 1.65
CA VAL A 51 -0.81 1.52 0.21
C VAL A 51 -1.71 0.54 -0.55
N THR A 52 -2.06 -0.59 0.06
CA THR A 52 -2.84 -1.64 -0.59
C THR A 52 -4.34 -1.37 -0.59
N LEU A 53 -4.85 -0.59 0.37
CA LEU A 53 -6.27 -0.24 0.47
C LEU A 53 -6.85 0.36 -0.83
N PRO A 54 -6.31 1.45 -1.40
CA PRO A 54 -6.83 1.97 -2.65
C PRO A 54 -6.53 1.05 -3.84
N LEU A 55 -5.52 0.18 -3.76
CA LEU A 55 -5.21 -0.78 -4.83
C LEU A 55 -6.25 -1.91 -4.90
N HIS A 56 -6.85 -2.31 -3.77
CA HIS A 56 -7.94 -3.29 -3.75
C HIS A 56 -9.15 -2.86 -4.57
N GLU A 57 -9.34 -1.56 -4.78
CA GLU A 57 -10.43 -1.03 -5.59
C GLU A 57 -10.12 -1.05 -7.09
N VAL A 58 -8.85 -1.18 -7.48
CA VAL A 58 -8.40 -1.00 -8.87
C VAL A 58 -7.56 -2.14 -9.44
N TYR A 59 -7.22 -3.17 -8.67
CA TYR A 59 -6.40 -4.30 -9.13
C TYR A 59 -6.90 -5.00 -10.42
N PRO A 60 -8.22 -5.10 -10.73
CA PRO A 60 -8.66 -5.77 -11.96
C PRO A 60 -8.65 -4.85 -13.19
N TYR A 61 -8.39 -3.55 -13.04
CA TYR A 61 -8.44 -2.55 -14.12
C TYR A 61 -7.08 -2.37 -14.78
N GLU A 62 -7.07 -2.20 -16.11
CA GLU A 62 -5.85 -1.87 -16.88
C GLU A 62 -5.51 -0.38 -16.81
N ALA A 63 -6.52 0.48 -16.65
CA ALA A 63 -6.40 1.94 -16.53
C ALA A 63 -6.91 2.43 -15.15
N PRO A 64 -6.17 2.18 -14.05
CA PRO A 64 -6.62 2.48 -12.69
C PRO A 64 -6.81 3.99 -12.45
N ILE A 65 -6.09 4.83 -13.20
CA ILE A 65 -6.14 6.29 -13.10
C ILE A 65 -7.55 6.85 -13.31
N GLU A 66 -8.35 6.23 -14.18
CA GLU A 66 -9.73 6.64 -14.46
C GLU A 66 -10.65 6.50 -13.24
N GLN A 67 -10.24 5.69 -12.26
CA GLN A 67 -10.98 5.44 -11.03
C GLN A 67 -10.55 6.35 -9.88
N ALA A 68 -9.42 7.09 -9.99
CA ALA A 68 -8.80 7.80 -8.88
C ALA A 68 -9.77 8.75 -8.14
N ALA A 69 -10.48 9.61 -8.87
CA ALA A 69 -11.42 10.56 -8.29
C ALA A 69 -12.60 9.86 -7.58
N ARG A 70 -13.16 8.81 -8.21
CA ARG A 70 -14.29 8.05 -7.67
C ARG A 70 -13.90 7.32 -6.38
N ILE A 71 -12.71 6.71 -6.37
CA ILE A 71 -12.21 5.99 -5.20
C ILE A 71 -11.84 6.95 -4.07
N ALA A 72 -11.21 8.10 -4.38
CA ALA A 72 -10.96 9.15 -3.39
C ALA A 72 -12.26 9.62 -2.71
N GLN A 73 -13.32 9.86 -3.48
CA GLN A 73 -14.62 10.24 -2.92
C GLN A 73 -15.21 9.14 -2.02
N LYS A 74 -15.12 7.88 -2.45
CA LYS A 74 -15.51 6.73 -1.62
C LYS A 74 -14.76 6.74 -0.29
N PHE A 75 -13.44 6.91 -0.32
CA PHE A 75 -12.60 6.91 0.89
C PHE A 75 -12.96 8.07 1.83
N VAL A 76 -13.13 9.28 1.30
CA VAL A 76 -13.57 10.44 2.11
C VAL A 76 -14.91 10.20 2.81
N SER A 77 -15.82 9.43 2.19
CA SER A 77 -17.10 9.08 2.81
C SER A 77 -17.05 7.93 3.84
N GLN A 78 -15.98 7.13 3.84
CA GLN A 78 -15.90 5.88 4.61
C GLN A 78 -14.95 5.96 5.79
N PHE A 79 -13.87 6.72 5.66
CA PHE A 79 -12.81 6.82 6.66
C PHE A 79 -12.90 8.15 7.41
N SER A 80 -12.49 8.13 8.67
CA SER A 80 -12.28 9.35 9.44
C SER A 80 -11.15 10.20 8.85
N THR A 81 -11.10 11.46 9.27
CA THR A 81 -10.02 12.38 8.87
C THR A 81 -8.64 11.84 9.26
N GLU A 82 -8.49 11.34 10.48
CA GLU A 82 -7.22 10.80 10.98
C GLU A 82 -6.77 9.55 10.20
N GLU A 83 -7.70 8.66 9.86
CA GLU A 83 -7.40 7.48 9.03
C GLU A 83 -6.98 7.88 7.62
N LEU A 84 -7.64 8.87 7.02
CA LEU A 84 -7.27 9.37 5.69
C LEU A 84 -5.91 10.06 5.69
N ASP A 85 -5.60 10.85 6.72
CA ASP A 85 -4.29 11.48 6.90
C ASP A 85 -3.19 10.42 6.93
N TRP A 86 -3.39 9.37 7.73
CA TRP A 86 -2.45 8.25 7.81
C TRP A 86 -2.32 7.50 6.47
N ILE A 87 -3.43 7.22 5.77
CA ILE A 87 -3.41 6.55 4.46
C ILE A 87 -2.62 7.38 3.44
N VAL A 88 -2.92 8.69 3.36
CA VAL A 88 -2.25 9.59 2.40
C VAL A 88 -0.77 9.70 2.73
N GLU A 89 -0.41 9.89 4.00
CA GLU A 89 0.99 9.97 4.44
C GLU A 89 1.78 8.72 4.04
N GLU A 90 1.26 7.53 4.35
CA GLU A 90 1.92 6.27 4.01
C GLU A 90 2.06 6.05 2.49
N ILE A 91 1.05 6.43 1.70
CA ILE A 91 1.14 6.38 0.24
C ILE A 91 2.22 7.34 -0.26
N ARG A 92 2.24 8.58 0.23
CA ARG A 92 3.25 9.57 -0.17
C ARG A 92 4.67 9.11 0.18
N LEU A 93 4.87 8.52 1.36
CA LEU A 93 6.15 7.92 1.76
C LEU A 93 6.61 6.78 0.83
N GLU A 94 5.68 5.94 0.37
CA GLU A 94 5.96 4.86 -0.59
C GLU A 94 6.19 5.36 -2.02
N LEU A 95 5.61 6.51 -2.39
CA LEU A 95 5.88 7.16 -3.67
C LEU A 95 7.24 7.85 -3.69
N ASP A 96 7.67 8.44 -2.57
CA ASP A 96 8.94 9.19 -2.44
C ASP A 96 10.17 8.27 -2.31
N ASP A 97 10.11 7.25 -1.46
CA ASP A 97 11.16 6.23 -1.31
C ASP A 97 10.49 4.84 -1.51
N PRO A 98 10.38 4.37 -2.76
CA PRO A 98 9.77 3.08 -3.09
C PRO A 98 10.48 1.92 -2.40
N THR A 99 9.70 1.11 -1.67
CA THR A 99 10.22 -0.06 -0.95
C THR A 99 9.78 -1.40 -1.54
N GLN A 100 8.80 -1.37 -2.45
CA GLN A 100 8.25 -2.56 -3.09
C GLN A 100 7.68 -2.24 -4.48
N GLN A 101 7.43 -3.27 -5.28
CA GLN A 101 6.54 -3.13 -6.44
C GLN A 101 5.09 -3.21 -5.96
N VAL A 102 4.32 -2.14 -6.12
CA VAL A 102 2.93 -2.09 -5.65
C VAL A 102 2.02 -3.02 -6.44
N ARG A 103 2.38 -3.34 -7.69
CA ARG A 103 1.65 -4.32 -8.51
C ARG A 103 1.65 -5.73 -7.90
N ASP A 104 2.74 -6.10 -7.21
CA ASP A 104 2.97 -7.46 -6.72
C ASP A 104 2.14 -7.73 -5.44
N ALA A 105 1.66 -6.69 -4.76
CA ALA A 105 0.85 -6.83 -3.55
C ALA A 105 -0.53 -7.46 -3.81
N LEU A 106 -1.11 -7.24 -4.99
CA LEU A 106 -2.46 -7.71 -5.36
C LEU A 106 -2.51 -8.37 -6.74
N ASP A 107 -1.36 -8.69 -7.32
CA ASP A 107 -1.24 -9.18 -8.70
C ASP A 107 -2.03 -8.29 -9.69
N CYS A 108 -1.85 -6.98 -9.55
CA CYS A 108 -2.57 -5.96 -10.33
C CYS A 108 -2.35 -6.13 -11.84
N LYS A 109 -3.40 -5.91 -12.64
CA LYS A 109 -3.27 -5.95 -14.11
C LYS A 109 -2.48 -4.79 -14.70
N ALA A 110 -2.64 -3.59 -14.12
CA ALA A 110 -1.96 -2.40 -14.59
C ALA A 110 -0.44 -2.46 -14.32
N SER A 111 0.34 -1.70 -15.10
CA SER A 111 1.78 -1.60 -14.90
C SER A 111 2.12 -0.90 -13.58
N GLU A 112 3.31 -1.16 -13.03
CA GLU A 112 3.81 -0.50 -11.82
C GLU A 112 3.73 1.04 -11.93
N VAL A 113 4.11 1.58 -13.09
CA VAL A 113 4.05 3.03 -13.37
C VAL A 113 2.60 3.54 -13.34
N ALA A 114 1.67 2.81 -13.95
CA ALA A 114 0.25 3.20 -13.96
C ALA A 114 -0.36 3.17 -12.55
N LEU A 115 0.01 2.18 -11.72
CA LEU A 115 -0.46 2.09 -10.33
C LEU A 115 0.12 3.21 -9.46
N ARG A 116 1.40 3.54 -9.62
CA ARG A 116 2.01 4.67 -8.90
C ARG A 116 1.38 6.01 -9.29
N HIS A 117 1.09 6.19 -10.58
CA HIS A 117 0.38 7.37 -11.05
C HIS A 117 -1.05 7.43 -10.48
N TYR A 118 -1.75 6.29 -10.42
CA TYR A 118 -3.04 6.20 -9.74
C TYR A 118 -2.95 6.58 -8.26
N LEU A 119 -2.00 6.03 -7.51
CA LEU A 119 -1.81 6.33 -6.08
C LEU A 119 -1.53 7.81 -5.84
N PHE A 120 -0.67 8.41 -6.68
CA PHE A 120 -0.41 9.85 -6.64
C PHE A 120 -1.71 10.65 -6.86
N SER A 121 -2.47 10.32 -7.92
CA SER A 121 -3.72 11.00 -8.23
C SER A 121 -4.78 10.80 -7.16
N PHE A 122 -4.85 9.62 -6.53
CA PHE A 122 -5.74 9.34 -5.42
C PHE A 122 -5.49 10.29 -4.25
N CYS A 123 -4.22 10.47 -3.83
CA CYS A 123 -3.85 11.41 -2.77
C CYS A 123 -4.29 12.86 -3.10
N GLU A 124 -3.99 13.34 -4.32
CA GLU A 124 -4.39 14.68 -4.78
C GLU A 124 -5.91 14.88 -4.71
N HIS A 125 -6.69 13.85 -5.07
CA HIS A 125 -8.15 13.93 -4.99
C HIS A 125 -8.67 13.94 -3.55
N VAL A 126 -8.09 13.14 -2.66
CA VAL A 126 -8.46 13.13 -1.22
C VAL A 126 -8.19 14.50 -0.60
N GLU A 127 -6.99 15.05 -0.79
CA GLU A 127 -6.58 16.35 -0.25
C GLU A 127 -7.47 17.50 -0.79
N ARG A 128 -7.81 17.46 -2.08
CA ARG A 128 -8.71 18.45 -2.69
C ARG A 128 -10.12 18.40 -2.11
N LEU A 129 -10.72 17.22 -2.02
CA LEU A 129 -12.09 17.04 -1.50
C LEU A 129 -12.20 17.53 -0.05
N ARG A 130 -11.15 17.33 0.75
CA ARG A 130 -11.08 17.78 2.15
C ARG A 130 -10.87 19.28 2.28
N SER A 131 -10.18 19.92 1.34
CA SER A 131 -10.03 21.39 1.32
C SER A 131 -11.32 22.12 0.94
N MET A 132 -12.32 21.41 0.42
CA MET A 132 -13.61 21.96 0.01
C MET A 132 -14.75 21.66 1.00
N SER A 133 -14.49 20.86 2.03
CA SER A 133 -15.46 20.44 3.07
C SER A 133 -15.30 21.28 4.32
#